data_AF-A0A842SR20-F1
#
_entry.id   AF-A0A842SR20-F1
#
_cell.length_a   1.000
_cell.length_b   1.000
_cell.length_c   1.000
_cell.angle_alpha   90.00
_cell.angle_beta   90.00
_cell.angle_gamma   90.00
#
_symmetry.space_group_name_H-M   'P 1'
#
loop_
_entity.id
_entity.type
_entity.pdbx_description
1 polymer ?
#
loop_
_entity_poly.entity_id
_entity_poly.type
_entity_poly.pdbx_seq_one_letter_code
_entity_poly.pdbx_strand_id
1 'polypeptide(L)' 'MLDNHVYDLMNQLVQESQSLWRIKRDYIAGSSHCEDCKKYWEKLAKDKEEHIEELEKILANHLNE' A
#
# COMPACT_ATOMS: atom_id res chain seq x y z
N MET A 1 -25.39 4.81 1.80
CA MET A 1 -24.19 5.42 1.21
C MET A 1 -23.11 5.19 2.25
N LEU A 2 -21.92 4.69 1.87
CA LEU A 2 -20.82 4.58 2.84
C LEU A 2 -20.51 5.98 3.38
N ASP A 3 -20.21 6.09 4.67
CA ASP A 3 -19.74 7.35 5.21
C ASP A 3 -18.47 7.78 4.45
N ASN A 4 -18.33 9.08 4.23
CA ASN A 4 -17.21 9.63 3.45
C ASN A 4 -15.86 9.11 3.97
N HIS A 5 -15.71 8.95 5.29
CA HIS A 5 -14.48 8.44 5.89
C HIS A 5 -14.21 6.95 5.55
N VAL A 6 -15.23 6.09 5.51
CA VAL A 6 -15.05 4.67 5.12
C VAL A 6 -14.71 4.57 3.64
N TYR A 7 -15.36 5.37 2.80
CA TYR A 7 -15.04 5.43 1.37
C TYR A 7 -13.60 5.91 1.13
N ASP A 8 -13.15 6.94 1.84
CA ASP A 8 -11.79 7.45 1.75
C ASP A 8 -10.74 6.40 2.18
N LEU A 9 -11.02 5.65 3.26
CA LEU A 9 -10.17 4.55 3.72
C LEU A 9 -10.10 3.41 2.69
N MET A 10 -11.23 3.03 2.09
CA MET A 10 -11.25 2.01 1.04
C MET A 10 -10.49 2.45 -0.20
N ASN A 11 -10.64 3.72 -0.60
CA ASN A 11 -9.87 4.27 -1.72
C ASN A 11 -8.38 4.25 -1.42
N GLN A 12 -7.98 4.64 -0.22
CA GLN A 12 -6.58 4.62 0.19
C GLN A 12 -6.00 3.20 0.14
N LEU A 13 -6.75 2.21 0.64
CA LEU A 13 -6.36 0.79 0.58
C LEU A 13 -6.10 0.33 -0.86
N VAL A 14 -6.97 0.72 -1.80
CA VAL A 14 -6.81 0.38 -3.22
C VAL A 14 -5.57 1.06 -3.81
N GLN A 15 -5.34 2.33 -3.51
CA GLN A 15 -4.16 3.07 -4.00
C GLN A 15 -2.86 2.46 -3.48
N GLU A 16 -2.79 2.14 -2.19
CA GLU A 16 -1.60 1.51 -1.60
C GLU A 16 -1.35 0.13 -2.17
N SER A 17 -2.39 -0.69 -2.32
CA SER A 17 -2.30 -2.02 -2.93
C SER A 17 -1.78 -1.97 -4.37
N GLN A 18 -2.30 -1.05 -5.19
CA GLN A 18 -1.83 -0.84 -6.56
C GLN A 18 -0.39 -0.32 -6.61
N SER A 19 -0.03 0.58 -5.70
CA SER A 19 1.32 1.12 -5.58
C SER A 19 2.34 0.03 -5.20
N LEU A 20 2.02 -0.78 -4.19
CA LEU A 20 2.83 -1.92 -3.76
C LEU A 20 3.08 -2.91 -4.89
N TRP A 21 2.02 -3.23 -5.66
CA TRP A 21 2.15 -4.15 -6.79
C TRP A 21 3.10 -3.60 -7.87
N ARG A 22 3.00 -2.31 -8.23
CA ARG A 22 3.93 -1.67 -9.19
C ARG A 22 5.36 -1.68 -8.68
N ILE A 23 5.56 -1.41 -7.38
CA ILE A 23 6.89 -1.42 -6.76
C ILE A 23 7.52 -2.82 -6.87
N LYS A 24 6.78 -3.85 -6.43
CA LYS A 24 7.24 -5.24 -6.43
C LYS A 24 7.50 -5.78 -7.84
N ARG A 25 6.62 -5.45 -8.80
CA ARG A 25 6.70 -5.97 -10.16
C ARG A 25 7.71 -5.23 -11.02
N ASP A 26 7.66 -3.90 -11.02
CA ASP A 26 8.34 -3.08 -12.02
C ASP A 26 9.53 -2.32 -11.44
N TYR A 27 9.36 -1.65 -10.29
CA TYR A 27 10.35 -0.66 -9.85
C TYR A 27 11.59 -1.33 -9.25
N ILE A 28 11.41 -2.38 -8.45
CA ILE A 28 12.54 -3.17 -7.93
C ILE A 28 13.33 -3.78 -9.09
N ALA A 29 12.65 -4.39 -10.07
CA ALA A 29 13.30 -4.98 -11.25
C ALA A 29 14.03 -3.93 -12.10
N GLY A 30 13.43 -2.77 -12.33
CA GLY A 30 14.01 -1.66 -13.09
C GLY A 30 15.16 -0.94 -12.37
N SER A 31 15.31 -1.12 -11.06
CA SER A 31 16.36 -0.50 -10.25
C SER A 31 17.66 -1.32 -10.15
N SER A 32 17.84 -2.33 -10.99
CA SER A 32 18.99 -3.26 -10.96
C SER A 32 20.37 -2.59 -11.05
N HIS A 33 20.45 -1.41 -11.68
CA HIS A 33 21.69 -0.64 -11.84
C HIS A 33 21.93 0.43 -10.75
N CYS A 34 21.01 0.57 -9.78
CA CYS A 34 21.10 1.56 -8.71
C CYS A 34 20.76 0.90 -7.37
N GLU A 35 21.79 0.53 -6.59
CA GLU A 35 21.63 -0.17 -5.32
C GLU A 35 20.82 0.65 -4.29
N ASP A 36 21.06 1.97 -4.22
CA ASP A 36 20.31 2.86 -3.33
C ASP A 36 18.84 2.96 -3.72
N CYS A 37 18.54 3.02 -5.02
CA CYS A 37 17.18 3.02 -5.53
C CYS A 37 16.47 1.71 -5.19
N LYS A 38 17.16 0.57 -5.36
CA LYS A 38 16.62 -0.75 -5.02
C LYS A 38 16.30 -0.85 -3.53
N LYS A 39 17.22 -0.45 -2.66
CA LYS A 39 17.01 -0.40 -1.20
C LYS A 39 15.83 0.49 -0.82
N TYR A 40 15.70 1.65 -1.48
CA TYR A 40 14.56 2.53 -1.27
C TYR A 40 13.23 1.86 -1.65
N TRP A 41 13.16 1.22 -2.81
CA TRP A 41 11.95 0.52 -3.26
C TRP A 41 11.59 -0.67 -2.38
N GLU A 42 12.57 -1.43 -1.92
CA GLU A 42 12.37 -2.53 -0.97
C GLU A 42 11.84 -2.01 0.37
N LYS A 43 12.41 -0.92 0.89
CA LYS A 43 11.90 -0.27 2.10
C LYS A 43 10.47 0.23 1.91
N LEU A 44 10.21 0.97 0.84
CA LEU A 44 8.88 1.51 0.55
C LEU A 44 7.84 0.40 0.36
N ALA A 45 8.21 -0.73 -0.24
CA ALA A 45 7.32 -1.88 -0.35
C ALA A 45 6.90 -2.39 1.03
N LYS A 46 7.85 -2.52 1.96
CA LYS A 46 7.57 -2.95 3.33
C LYS A 46 6.68 -1.95 4.08
N ASP A 47 7.00 -0.66 4.01
CA ASP A 47 6.19 0.40 4.65
C ASP A 47 4.73 0.36 4.14
N LYS A 48 4.53 0.05 2.85
CA LYS A 48 3.19 -0.10 2.26
C LYS A 48 2.44 -1.35 2.69
N GLU A 49 3.13 -2.47 2.89
CA GLU A 49 2.52 -3.67 3.47
C GLU A 49 1.95 -3.36 4.86
N GLU A 50 2.73 -2.67 5.70
CA GLU A 50 2.32 -2.27 7.04
C GLU A 50 1.10 -1.33 7.00
N HIS A 51 1.09 -0.34 6.08
CA HIS A 51 -0.06 0.54 5.90
C HIS A 51 -1.32 -0.20 5.40
N ILE A 52 -1.17 -1.17 4.49
CA ILE A 52 -2.29 -1.98 3.99
C ILE A 52 -2.90 -2.78 5.15
N GLU A 53 -2.07 -3.44 5.96
CA GLU A 53 -2.55 -4.20 7.13
C GLU A 53 -3.27 -3.30 8.14
N GLU A 54 -2.79 -2.08 8.36
CA GLU A 54 -3.45 -1.11 9.25
C GLU A 54 -4.80 -0.66 8.68
N LEU A 55 -4.86 -0.32 7.39
CA LEU A 55 -6.09 0.06 6.70
C LEU A 55 -7.12 -1.07 6.71
N GLU A 56 -6.71 -2.31 6.49
CA GLU A 56 -7.57 -3.49 6.56
C GLU A 56 -8.16 -3.68 7.97
N LYS A 57 -7.36 -3.48 9.02
CA LYS A 57 -7.83 -3.55 10.41
C LYS A 57 -8.85 -2.45 10.73
N ILE A 58 -8.58 -1.21 10.31
CA ILE A 58 -9.50 -0.08 10.52
C ILE A 58 -10.82 -0.32 9.78
N LEU A 59 -10.75 -0.75 8.51
CA LEU A 59 -11.93 -1.06 7.72
C LEU A 59 -12.72 -2.24 8.29
N ALA A 60 -12.05 -3.27 8.80
CA ALA A 60 -12.72 -4.39 9.46
C ALA A 60 -13.50 -3.93 10.71
N ASN A 61 -12.99 -2.97 11.48
CA ASN A 61 -13.73 -2.42 12.61
C ASN A 61 -14.99 -1.68 12.14
N HIS A 62 -14.88 -0.82 11.13
CA HIS A 62 -16.04 -0.07 10.60
C HIS A 62 -17.09 -0.93 9.89
N LEU A 63 -16.73 -2.09 9.34
CA LEU A 63 -17.67 -3.00 8.67
C LEU A 63 -18.38 -3.96 9.66
N ASN A 64 -17.86 -4.09 10.88
CA ASN A 64 -18.44 -4.92 11.94
C ASN A 64 -19.20 -4.10 13.00
N GLU A 65 -19.26 -2.77 12.88
CA GLU A 65 -20.14 -1.86 13.63
C GLU A 65 -21.56 -1.83 13.03
#